data_AF-A0A848H6U1-F1
#
_entry.id   AF-A0A848H6U1-F1
#
_cell.length_a   1.000
_cell.length_b   1.000
_cell.length_c   1.000
_cell.angle_alpha   90.00
_cell.angle_beta   90.00
_cell.angle_gamma   90.00
#
_symmetry.space_group_name_H-M   'P 1'
#
loop_
_entity.id
_entity.type
_entity.pdbx_description
1 polymer ?
#
loop_
_entity_poly.entity_id
_entity_poly.type
_entity_poly.pdbx_seq_one_letter_code
_entity_poly.pdbx_strand_id
1 'polypeptide(L)' 'MRIVIGNLPDDVTEESIQEALSPFAPVEAIKLVHESGAPTAIIELETTRPHAENLANRIRGRLYQGKPLNAWVPTMDW' A
#
# COMPACT_ATOMS: atom_id res chain seq x y z
N MET A 1 4.60 -4.49 -10.64
CA MET A 1 3.74 -5.16 -9.62
C MET A 1 3.02 -4.08 -8.83
N ARG A 2 1.73 -4.25 -8.53
CA ARG A 2 0.97 -3.24 -7.74
C ARG A 2 0.71 -3.76 -6.33
N ILE A 3 0.75 -2.89 -5.33
CA ILE A 3 0.25 -3.13 -3.97
C ILE A 3 -0.88 -2.16 -3.72
N VAL A 4 -2.00 -2.65 -3.19
CA VAL A 4 -3.11 -1.82 -2.76
C VAL A 4 -3.15 -1.83 -1.24
N ILE A 5 -3.15 -0.65 -0.65
CA ILE A 5 -3.29 -0.46 0.79
C ILE A 5 -4.60 0.26 1.03
N GLY A 6 -5.58 -0.43 1.62
CA GLY A 6 -6.84 0.13 2.07
C GLY A 6 -6.90 0.29 3.59
N ASN A 7 -7.99 0.89 4.05
CA ASN A 7 -8.18 1.24 5.46
C ASN A 7 -7.07 2.16 6.01
N LEU A 8 -6.51 3.00 5.14
CA LEU A 8 -5.56 4.01 5.57
C LEU A 8 -6.29 5.10 6.38
N PRO A 9 -5.61 5.78 7.30
CA PRO A 9 -6.14 7.00 7.90
C PRO A 9 -6.11 8.15 6.89
N ASP A 10 -7.03 9.11 7.04
CA ASP A 10 -7.08 10.36 6.23
C ASP A 10 -5.80 11.20 6.29
N ASP A 11 -4.93 10.93 7.26
CA ASP A 11 -3.64 11.61 7.45
C ASP A 11 -2.50 10.96 6.65
N VAL A 12 -2.75 9.83 5.96
CA VAL A 12 -1.69 9.20 5.17
C VAL A 12 -1.40 10.00 3.91
N THR A 13 -0.11 10.22 3.64
CA THR A 13 0.37 10.90 2.43
C THR A 13 1.14 9.95 1.52
N GLU A 14 1.26 10.31 0.26
CA GLU A 14 2.07 9.60 -0.73
C GLU A 14 3.54 9.50 -0.26
N GLU A 15 4.06 10.55 0.39
CA GLU A 15 5.39 10.54 1.00
C GLU A 15 5.55 9.48 2.10
N SER A 16 4.61 9.37 3.06
CA SER A 16 4.68 8.34 4.11
C SER A 16 4.69 6.92 3.53
N ILE A 17 3.93 6.71 2.46
CA ILE A 17 3.88 5.43 1.75
C ILE A 17 5.19 5.20 1.00
N GLN A 18 5.74 6.23 0.36
CA GLN A 18 7.03 6.19 -0.33
C GLN A 18 8.18 5.90 0.63
N GLU A 19 8.20 6.50 1.82
CA GLU A 19 9.19 6.24 2.86
C GLU A 19 9.06 4.84 3.44
N ALA A 20 7.81 4.39 3.68
CA ALA A 20 7.55 3.04 4.15
C ALA A 20 7.92 1.98 3.12
N LEU A 21 7.91 2.29 1.81
CA LEU A 21 8.20 1.36 0.72
C LEU A 21 9.63 1.46 0.18
N SER A 22 10.27 2.63 0.28
CA SER A 22 11.68 2.87 -0.11
C SER A 22 12.65 1.79 0.36
N PRO A 23 12.61 1.32 1.62
CA PRO A 23 13.54 0.28 2.08
C PRO A 23 13.21 -1.13 1.57
N PHE A 24 12.03 -1.34 0.96
CA PHE A 24 11.57 -2.66 0.55
C PHE A 24 11.55 -2.85 -0.97
N ALA A 25 11.24 -1.79 -1.75
CA ALA A 25 11.20 -1.84 -3.20
C ALA A 25 11.31 -0.43 -3.83
N PRO A 26 11.85 -0.32 -5.06
CA PRO A 26 11.75 0.90 -5.85
C PRO A 26 10.28 1.15 -6.22
N VAL A 27 9.77 2.30 -5.81
CA VAL A 27 8.43 2.78 -6.13
C VAL A 27 8.49 3.49 -7.47
N GLU A 28 7.71 3.06 -8.45
CA GLU A 28 7.57 3.75 -9.74
C GLU A 28 6.50 4.83 -9.67
N ALA A 29 5.33 4.50 -9.10
CA ALA A 29 4.22 5.44 -8.98
C ALA A 29 3.38 5.15 -7.74
N ILE A 30 2.83 6.21 -7.15
CA ILE A 30 1.86 6.13 -6.06
C ILE A 30 0.60 6.83 -6.53
N LYS A 31 -0.55 6.22 -6.25
CA LYS A 31 -1.86 6.77 -6.57
C LYS A 31 -2.76 6.64 -5.35
N LEU A 32 -3.02 7.76 -4.69
CA LEU A 32 -3.99 7.80 -3.59
C LEU A 32 -5.41 7.92 -4.16
N VAL A 33 -6.29 7.00 -3.76
CA VAL A 33 -7.70 6.96 -4.13
C VAL A 33 -8.55 7.13 -2.88
N HIS A 34 -9.38 8.16 -2.87
CA HIS A 34 -10.28 8.47 -1.79
C HIS A 34 -11.72 8.20 -2.25
N GLU A 35 -12.11 6.93 -2.32
CA GLU A 35 -13.51 6.56 -2.54
C GLU A 35 -14.26 6.66 -1.21
N SER A 36 -15.37 7.42 -1.19
CA SER A 36 -16.32 7.66 -0.09
C SER A 36 -16.24 6.61 1.04
N GLY A 37 -15.34 6.85 2.01
CA GLY A 37 -14.94 5.82 2.97
C GLY A 37 -13.47 5.93 3.37
N ALA A 38 -12.82 4.79 3.61
CA ALA A 38 -11.42 4.78 4.01
C ALA A 38 -10.49 4.97 2.80
N PRO A 39 -9.51 5.89 2.86
CA PRO A 39 -8.57 6.10 1.77
C PRO A 39 -7.82 4.82 1.43
N THR A 40 -7.60 4.65 0.13
CA THR A 40 -6.94 3.49 -0.46
C THR A 40 -5.80 3.97 -1.34
N ALA A 41 -4.58 3.55 -1.07
CA ALA A 41 -3.43 3.86 -1.89
C ALA A 41 -3.08 2.68 -2.79
N ILE A 42 -2.85 2.96 -4.06
CA ILE A 42 -2.36 2.02 -5.05
C ILE A 42 -0.91 2.40 -5.32
N ILE A 43 0.02 1.48 -5.10
CA ILE A 43 1.43 1.70 -5.36
C ILE A 43 1.90 0.76 -6.45
N GLU A 44 2.57 1.31 -7.46
CA GLU A 44 3.23 0.59 -8.53
C GLU A 44 4.71 0.45 -8.20
N LEU A 45 5.18 -0.79 -8.17
CA LEU A 45 6.53 -1.19 -7.76
C LEU A 45 7.12 -2.11 -8.83
N GLU A 46 8.38 -1.90 -9.19
CA GLU A 46 9.12 -2.87 -10.01
C GLU A 46 9.67 -4.00 -9.13
N THR A 47 8.80 -4.91 -8.70
CA THR A 47 9.18 -6.04 -7.83
C THR A 47 8.48 -7.35 -8.21
N THR A 48 8.86 -8.45 -7.57
CA THR A 48 8.27 -9.77 -7.80
C THR A 48 7.00 -9.97 -6.96
N ARG A 49 6.04 -10.78 -7.45
CA ARG A 49 4.82 -11.15 -6.73
C ARG A 49 5.07 -11.63 -5.28
N PRO A 50 5.96 -12.61 -5.02
CA PRO A 50 6.18 -13.07 -3.64
C PRO A 50 6.75 -11.98 -2.73
N HIS A 51 7.57 -11.06 -3.25
CA HIS A 51 8.12 -9.96 -2.48
C HIS A 51 7.05 -8.93 -2.12
N ALA A 52 6.20 -8.58 -3.09
CA ALA A 52 5.04 -7.70 -2.88
C ALA A 52 4.05 -8.32 -1.87
N GLU A 53 3.78 -9.62 -1.97
CA GLU A 53 2.87 -10.32 -1.04
C GLU A 53 3.43 -10.35 0.38
N ASN A 54 4.74 -10.57 0.55
CA ASN A 54 5.37 -10.52 1.86
C ASN A 54 5.23 -9.14 2.49
N LEU A 55 5.49 -8.09 1.70
CA LEU A 55 5.38 -6.69 2.10
C LEU A 55 3.94 -6.35 2.48
N ALA A 56 2.97 -6.70 1.63
CA ALA A 56 1.55 -6.54 1.91
C ALA A 56 1.13 -7.28 3.19
N ASN A 57 1.57 -8.52 3.42
CA ASN A 57 1.28 -9.24 4.66
C ASN A 57 1.91 -8.59 5.91
N ARG A 58 3.07 -7.93 5.79
CA ARG A 58 3.70 -7.22 6.91
C ARG A 58 2.97 -5.92 7.26
N ILE A 59 2.39 -5.25 6.27
CA ILE A 59 1.61 -4.02 6.48
C ILE A 59 0.18 -4.39 6.92
N ARG A 60 -0.39 -5.47 6.37
CA ARG A 60 -1.73 -5.98 6.70
C ARG A 60 -1.79 -6.36 8.17
N GLY A 61 -2.71 -5.73 8.92
CA GLY A 61 -2.91 -5.98 10.35
C GLY A 61 -2.02 -5.12 11.25
N ARG A 62 -1.16 -4.25 10.70
CA ARG A 62 -0.46 -3.26 11.51
C ARG A 62 -1.47 -2.21 11.98
N LEU A 63 -1.57 -2.00 13.28
CA LEU A 63 -2.35 -0.92 13.86
C LEU A 63 -1.61 0.39 13.60
N TYR A 64 -2.15 1.22 12.71
CA TYR A 64 -1.63 2.54 12.41
C TYR A 64 -2.71 3.57 12.75
N GLN A 65 -2.40 4.50 13.65
CA GLN A 65 -3.36 5.45 14.24
C GLN A 65 -4.64 4.78 14.80
N GLY A 66 -4.51 3.58 15.38
CA GLY A 66 -5.63 2.84 15.98
C GLY A 66 -6.53 2.12 14.97
N LYS A 67 -6.22 2.17 13.67
CA LYS A 67 -6.91 1.40 12.62
C LYS A 67 -5.99 0.31 12.05
N PRO A 68 -6.50 -0.91 11.82
CA PRO A 68 -5.72 -1.96 11.17
C PRO A 68 -5.55 -1.62 9.69
N LEU A 69 -4.32 -1.43 9.23
CA LEU A 69 -4.07 -1.24 7.80
C LEU A 69 -4.36 -2.54 7.06
N ASN A 70 -4.99 -2.44 5.88
CA ASN A 70 -5.21 -3.57 5.00
C ASN A 70 -4.32 -3.41 3.78
N ALA A 71 -3.39 -4.33 3.55
CA ALA A 71 -2.59 -4.32 2.33
C ALA A 71 -2.74 -5.66 1.60
N TRP A 72 -2.89 -5.60 0.28
CA TRP A 72 -2.98 -6.77 -0.58
C TRP A 72 -2.35 -6.49 -1.95
N VAL A 73 -1.91 -7.55 -2.60
CA VAL A 73 -1.42 -7.48 -3.98
C VAL A 73 -2.59 -7.78 -4.90
N PRO A 74 -3.09 -6.82 -5.70
CA PRO A 74 -4.11 -7.10 -6.70
C PRO A 74 -3.59 -8.14 -7.70
N THR A 75 -4.39 -9.17 -7.89
CA THR A 75 -4.08 -10.27 -8.81
C THR A 75 -4.47 -9.98 -10.26
N MET A 76 -5.21 -8.89 -10.51
CA MET A 76 -5.74 -8.54 -11.83
C MET A 76 -5.09 -7.27 -12.39
N ASP A 77 -4.56 -7.42 -13.61
CA ASP A 77 -4.15 -6.34 -14.49
C ASP A 77 -5.42 -5.74 -15.09
N TRP A 78 -5.91 -4.64 -14.52
CA TRP A 78 -6.95 -3.81 -15.12
C TRP A 78 -6.35 -2.48 -15.58
#